data_AF-A0A821G662-F1
#
_entry.id   AF-A0A821G662-F1
#
_cell.length_a   1.000
_cell.length_b   1.000
_cell.length_c   1.000
_cell.angle_alpha   90.00
_cell.angle_beta   90.00
_cell.angle_gamma   90.00
#
_symmetry.space_group_name_H-M   'P 1'
#
loop_
_entity.id
_entity.type
_entity.pdbx_description
1 polymer ?
#
loop_
_entity_poly.entity_id
_entity_poly.type
_entity_poly.pdbx_seq_one_letter_code
_entity_poly.pdbx_strand_id
1 'polypeptide(L)'
;HAKPATDIMFRAGKPKKNDNKRDQNVDNQNDSDLPDEIKIQNSATPLWNLSYEEQLAKKATIVQEFLKGLEQKIKETSSKTVTIPFEGIKPSPVIDGYRNKCEFSCGKGNNNEDKVVGFRYGEYRYGIDRVGSPRVCKNVSDTMKLLVQHFQDHIRSRSSPWYSGETHVGCWRQLTVRTSRLNHLMIMISFCQDQLSPVCKKNFD
;
A
#
# COMPACT_ATOMS: atom_id res chain seq x y z
N HIS A 1 16.15 -32.44 -22.88
CA HIS A 1 14.93 -31.81 -22.33
C HIS A 1 15.22 -31.27 -20.93
N ALA A 2 15.21 -29.96 -20.76
CA ALA A 2 15.43 -29.31 -19.46
C ALA A 2 14.09 -29.14 -18.73
N LYS A 3 14.04 -29.50 -17.44
CA LYS A 3 12.87 -29.23 -16.59
C LYS A 3 12.80 -27.72 -16.29
N PRO A 4 11.62 -27.09 -16.32
CA PRO A 4 11.48 -25.68 -15.95
C PRO A 4 11.74 -25.48 -14.45
N ALA A 5 12.36 -24.34 -14.11
CA ALA A 5 12.58 -23.95 -12.73
C ALA A 5 11.24 -23.63 -12.04
N THR A 6 11.00 -24.23 -10.88
CA THR A 6 9.87 -23.92 -10.01
C THR A 6 10.02 -22.53 -9.40
N ASP A 7 8.98 -21.70 -9.56
CA ASP A 7 8.85 -20.35 -9.02
C ASP A 7 9.02 -20.34 -7.49
N ILE A 8 9.82 -19.40 -6.96
CA ILE A 8 10.21 -19.31 -5.54
C ILE A 8 9.06 -18.76 -4.67
N MET A 9 7.97 -18.28 -5.29
CA MET A 9 6.86 -17.60 -4.61
C MET A 9 5.96 -18.49 -3.72
N PHE A 10 6.08 -19.83 -3.81
CA PHE A 10 5.25 -20.78 -3.04
C PHE A 10 6.08 -21.72 -2.14
N ARG A 11 6.98 -21.17 -1.33
CA ARG A 11 7.49 -21.90 -0.15
C ARG A 11 6.71 -21.46 1.08
N ALA A 12 5.85 -22.34 1.59
CA ALA A 12 5.29 -22.26 2.93
C ALA A 12 6.46 -22.19 3.94
N GLY A 13 6.79 -20.98 4.38
CA GLY A 13 7.87 -20.71 5.31
C GLY A 13 7.48 -21.16 6.71
N LYS A 14 8.28 -22.07 7.31
CA LYS A 14 8.24 -22.36 8.75
C LYS A 14 8.40 -21.07 9.56
N PRO A 15 7.74 -20.92 10.72
CA PRO A 15 7.77 -19.69 11.49
C PRO A 15 9.18 -19.42 12.01
N LYS A 16 9.82 -18.36 11.51
CA LYS A 16 11.01 -17.78 12.15
C LYS A 16 10.55 -17.01 13.39
N LYS A 17 11.03 -17.43 14.58
CA LYS A 17 11.05 -16.57 15.77
C LYS A 17 11.95 -15.38 15.45
N ASN A 18 11.39 -14.18 15.44
CA ASN A 18 12.17 -12.95 15.38
C ASN A 18 11.85 -12.12 16.62
N ASP A 19 12.86 -11.97 17.47
CA ASP A 19 12.93 -10.99 18.55
C ASP A 19 13.08 -9.59 17.92
N ASN A 20 11.95 -8.98 17.57
CA ASN A 20 11.88 -7.55 17.28
C ASN A 20 10.78 -6.97 18.18
N LYS A 21 11.20 -6.35 19.28
CA LYS A 21 10.36 -5.43 20.06
C LYS A 21 9.99 -4.27 19.14
N ARG A 22 8.84 -4.39 18.47
CA ARG A 22 8.08 -3.22 18.01
C ARG A 22 7.67 -2.46 19.27
N ASP A 23 7.91 -1.15 19.29
CA ASP A 23 7.38 -0.29 20.33
C ASP A 23 5.86 -0.47 20.41
N GLN A 24 5.46 -1.15 21.49
CA GLN A 24 4.09 -1.33 21.91
C GLN A 24 3.66 0.00 22.52
N ASN A 25 3.05 0.85 21.70
CA ASN A 25 2.18 1.94 22.15
C ASN A 25 1.25 2.36 21.00
N VAL A 26 0.49 1.37 20.50
CA VAL A 26 -0.76 1.58 19.78
C VAL A 26 -1.74 0.59 20.40
N ASP A 27 -2.89 1.11 20.84
CA ASP A 27 -3.91 0.44 21.64
C ASP A 27 -4.11 -1.04 21.32
N ASN A 28 -4.22 -1.84 22.39
CA ASN A 28 -4.72 -3.22 22.39
C ASN A 28 -6.22 -3.26 22.00
N GLN A 29 -6.53 -2.94 20.75
CA GLN A 29 -7.75 -3.38 20.10
C GLN A 29 -7.35 -4.43 19.06
N ASN A 30 -8.05 -5.56 19.03
CA ASN A 30 -7.86 -6.53 17.96
C ASN A 30 -8.06 -5.81 16.62
N ASP A 31 -7.01 -5.73 15.79
CA ASP A 31 -7.03 -5.05 14.49
C ASP A 31 -8.16 -5.59 13.58
N SER A 32 -8.71 -6.77 13.89
CA SER A 32 -9.89 -7.36 13.24
C SER A 32 -11.16 -6.50 13.34
N ASP A 33 -11.36 -5.76 14.43
CA ASP A 33 -12.66 -5.14 14.76
C ASP A 33 -12.75 -3.68 14.31
N LEU A 34 -11.63 -3.12 13.84
CA LEU A 34 -11.59 -1.74 13.35
C LEU A 34 -12.40 -1.57 12.05
N PRO A 35 -13.05 -0.42 11.84
CA PRO A 35 -13.64 -0.05 10.57
C PRO A 35 -12.63 -0.14 9.42
N ASP A 36 -13.10 -0.54 8.23
CA ASP A 36 -12.24 -0.68 7.05
C ASP A 36 -11.52 0.62 6.69
N GLU A 37 -12.19 1.77 6.83
CA GLU A 37 -11.60 3.09 6.59
C GLU A 37 -10.34 3.31 7.45
N ILE A 38 -10.37 2.91 8.73
CA ILE A 38 -9.24 3.01 9.64
C ILE A 38 -8.12 2.04 9.23
N LYS A 39 -8.46 0.79 8.91
CA LYS A 39 -7.48 -0.21 8.45
C LYS A 39 -6.75 0.23 7.18
N ILE A 40 -7.49 0.79 6.23
CA ILE A 40 -6.94 1.33 4.98
C ILE A 40 -6.00 2.50 5.28
N GLN A 41 -6.41 3.43 6.15
CA GLN A 41 -5.55 4.55 6.53
C GLN A 41 -4.32 4.12 7.32
N ASN A 42 -4.43 3.13 8.21
CA ASN A 42 -3.30 2.53 8.94
C ASN A 42 -2.29 1.90 7.98
N SER A 43 -2.77 1.28 6.88
CA SER A 43 -1.93 0.71 5.83
C SER A 43 -1.30 1.78 4.94
N ALA A 44 -2.10 2.71 4.41
CA ALA A 44 -1.66 3.67 3.39
C ALA A 44 -0.92 4.89 3.97
N THR A 45 -1.29 5.31 5.18
CA THR A 45 -0.85 6.54 5.84
C THR A 45 -0.79 6.35 7.37
N PRO A 46 0.15 5.57 7.94
CA PRO A 46 0.10 5.12 9.34
C PRO A 46 0.04 6.21 10.43
N LEU A 47 0.36 7.47 10.10
CA LEU A 47 0.31 8.60 11.02
C LEU A 47 -0.83 9.58 10.69
N TRP A 48 -1.87 9.13 9.98
CA TRP A 48 -2.97 9.94 9.46
C TRP A 48 -3.78 10.68 10.52
N ASN A 49 -3.80 10.13 11.74
CA ASN A 49 -4.55 10.60 12.90
C ASN A 49 -3.81 11.68 13.71
N LEU A 50 -2.54 11.94 13.41
CA LEU A 50 -1.74 12.99 14.05
C LEU A 50 -1.77 14.27 13.22
N SER A 51 -1.69 15.42 13.90
CA SER A 51 -1.38 16.70 13.24
C SER A 51 -0.03 16.64 12.54
N TYR A 52 0.20 17.53 11.56
CA TYR A 52 1.44 17.50 10.81
C TYR A 52 2.65 17.78 11.70
N GLU A 53 2.50 18.68 12.66
CA GLU A 53 3.48 19.04 13.67
C GLU A 53 3.84 17.84 14.55
N GLU A 54 2.85 17.09 15.02
CA GLU A 54 3.07 15.86 15.78
C GLU A 54 3.75 14.77 14.93
N GLN A 55 3.41 14.67 13.64
CA GLN A 55 4.09 13.75 12.72
C GLN A 55 5.58 14.11 12.58
N LEU A 56 5.91 15.39 12.45
CA LEU A 56 7.29 15.86 12.37
C LEU A 56 8.04 15.59 13.68
N ALA A 57 7.44 15.90 14.82
CA ALA A 57 8.01 15.64 16.14
C ALA A 57 8.28 14.14 16.34
N LYS A 58 7.31 13.27 16.03
CA LYS A 58 7.46 11.82 16.14
C LYS A 58 8.57 11.29 15.24
N LYS A 59 8.67 11.76 14.00
CA LYS A 59 9.76 11.40 13.09
C LYS A 59 11.12 11.88 13.61
N ALA A 60 11.18 13.08 14.17
CA ALA A 60 12.42 13.62 14.75
C ALA A 60 12.90 12.76 15.93
N THR A 61 12.00 12.39 16.85
CA THR A 61 12.32 11.51 17.98
C THR A 61 12.88 10.17 17.50
N ILE A 62 12.22 9.52 16.53
CA ILE A 62 12.67 8.23 15.98
C ILE A 62 14.09 8.33 15.40
N VAL A 63 14.38 9.40 14.65
CA VAL A 63 15.71 9.60 14.07
C VAL A 63 16.75 9.86 15.16
N GLN A 64 16.43 10.69 16.15
CA GLN A 64 17.35 10.99 17.26
C GLN A 64 17.68 9.74 18.09
N GLU A 65 16.69 8.90 18.40
CA GLU A 65 16.90 7.64 19.12
C GLU A 65 17.77 6.68 18.32
N PHE A 66 17.53 6.57 17.01
CA PHE A 66 18.37 5.77 16.12
C PHE A 66 19.82 6.28 16.07
N LEU A 67 20.02 7.60 15.96
CA LEU A 67 21.35 8.22 15.96
C LEU A 67 22.09 7.96 17.28
N LYS A 68 21.45 8.14 18.43
CA LYS A 68 22.02 7.80 19.74
C LYS A 68 22.43 6.32 19.82
N GLY A 69 21.59 5.43 19.29
CA GLY A 69 21.90 4.00 19.21
C GLY A 69 23.11 3.70 18.32
N LEU A 70 23.31 4.45 17.23
CA LEU A 70 24.50 4.33 16.38
C LEU A 70 25.75 4.86 17.08
N GLU A 71 25.68 6.03 17.72
CA GLU A 71 26.79 6.61 18.48
C GLU A 71 27.29 5.65 19.56
N GLN A 72 26.36 5.01 20.29
CA GLN A 72 26.70 4.00 21.29
C GLN A 72 27.41 2.80 20.67
N LYS A 73 26.90 2.24 19.57
CA LYS A 73 27.54 1.09 18.88
C LYS A 73 28.93 1.42 18.36
N ILE A 74 29.13 2.64 17.85
CA ILE A 74 30.45 3.10 17.38
C ILE A 74 31.40 3.20 18.57
N LYS A 75 30.94 3.74 19.71
CA LYS A 75 31.74 3.84 20.92
C LYS A 75 32.17 2.45 21.42
N GLU A 76 31.27 1.47 21.41
CA GLU A 76 31.55 0.09 21.82
C GLU A 76 32.56 -0.61 20.89
N THR A 77 32.51 -0.34 19.58
CA THR A 77 33.35 -1.02 18.59
C THR A 77 34.72 -0.37 18.42
N SER A 78 34.78 0.96 18.46
CA SER A 78 35.98 1.73 18.08
C SER A 78 36.65 2.44 19.26
N SER A 79 36.07 2.37 20.47
CA SER A 79 36.48 3.12 21.66
C SER A 79 36.58 4.64 21.45
N LYS A 80 36.02 5.17 20.34
CA LYS A 80 35.95 6.60 20.04
C LYS A 80 34.55 7.12 20.34
N THR A 81 34.48 8.26 21.02
CA THR A 81 33.20 8.98 21.18
C THR A 81 32.95 9.79 19.92
N VAL A 82 31.82 9.54 19.27
CA VAL A 82 31.36 10.27 18.08
C VAL A 82 30.00 10.87 18.41
N THR A 83 29.77 12.09 17.95
CA THR A 83 28.46 12.75 17.98
C THR A 83 28.03 13.01 16.55
N ILE A 84 26.86 12.52 16.18
CA ILE A 84 26.26 12.66 14.85
C ILE A 84 25.24 13.79 14.93
N PRO A 85 25.47 14.93 14.26
CA PRO A 85 24.54 16.06 14.33
C PRO A 85 23.20 15.72 13.67
N PHE A 86 22.10 16.12 14.32
CA PHE A 86 20.76 16.03 13.77
C PHE A 86 20.26 17.42 13.36
N GLU A 87 20.05 17.62 12.06
CA GLU A 87 19.64 18.90 11.48
C GLU A 87 18.12 19.16 11.52
N GLY A 88 17.34 18.22 12.05
CA GLY A 88 15.87 18.30 12.04
C GLY A 88 15.23 17.60 10.84
N ILE A 89 13.89 17.57 10.83
CA ILE A 89 13.11 17.04 9.71
C ILE A 89 12.65 18.21 8.83
N LYS A 90 13.05 18.19 7.56
CA LYS A 90 12.57 19.18 6.59
C LYS A 90 11.08 18.93 6.27
N PRO A 91 10.18 19.91 6.49
CA PRO A 91 8.77 19.74 6.18
C PRO A 91 8.54 19.67 4.66
N SER A 92 7.50 18.93 4.29
CA SER A 92 6.99 18.87 2.93
C SER A 92 6.23 20.15 2.61
N PRO A 93 6.37 20.73 1.41
CA PRO A 93 5.56 21.87 0.98
C PRO A 93 4.09 21.49 0.74
N VAL A 94 3.79 20.20 0.58
CA VAL A 94 2.43 19.67 0.35
C VAL A 94 2.23 18.46 1.24
N ILE A 95 1.19 18.50 2.08
CA ILE A 95 0.93 17.48 3.11
C ILE A 95 -0.21 16.52 2.75
N ASP A 96 -1.13 16.96 1.89
CA ASP A 96 -2.25 16.17 1.37
C ASP A 96 -2.14 16.04 -0.15
N GLY A 97 -2.60 14.92 -0.71
CA GLY A 97 -2.60 14.66 -2.15
C GLY A 97 -1.22 14.64 -2.81
N TYR A 98 -0.14 14.53 -2.02
CA TYR A 98 1.23 14.67 -2.51
C TYR A 98 1.71 13.49 -3.38
N ARG A 99 1.00 12.36 -3.37
CA ARG A 99 1.43 11.16 -4.08
C ARG A 99 1.15 11.28 -5.57
N ASN A 100 2.21 11.28 -6.37
CA ASN A 100 2.15 11.38 -7.83
C ASN A 100 2.00 10.03 -8.56
N LYS A 101 2.05 8.91 -7.83
CA LYS A 101 1.79 7.55 -8.34
C LYS A 101 1.06 6.72 -7.28
N CYS A 102 -0.11 6.22 -7.64
CA CYS A 102 -0.85 5.24 -6.86
C CYS A 102 -1.10 3.97 -7.69
N GLU A 103 -1.03 2.83 -7.02
CA GLU A 103 -1.37 1.52 -7.57
C GLU A 103 -2.56 1.00 -6.75
N PHE A 104 -3.68 0.77 -7.43
CA PHE A 104 -4.93 0.33 -6.83
C PHE A 104 -5.25 -1.07 -7.33
N SER A 105 -5.43 -2.01 -6.40
CA SER A 105 -5.84 -3.38 -6.73
C SER A 105 -7.34 -3.43 -7.02
N CYS A 106 -7.76 -4.36 -7.86
CA CYS A 106 -9.16 -4.74 -8.02
C CYS A 106 -9.42 -6.02 -7.21
N GLY A 107 -10.43 -6.03 -6.35
CA GLY A 107 -10.69 -7.19 -5.51
C GLY A 107 -12.05 -7.17 -4.83
N LYS A 108 -12.19 -8.02 -3.81
CA LYS A 108 -13.40 -8.08 -2.97
C LYS A 108 -13.27 -7.08 -1.81
N GLY A 109 -14.31 -6.28 -1.61
CA GLY A 109 -14.47 -5.43 -0.45
C GLY A 109 -14.94 -6.21 0.77
N ASN A 110 -15.26 -5.48 1.84
CA ASN A 110 -15.96 -6.06 2.99
C ASN A 110 -17.46 -6.24 2.68
N ASN A 111 -18.19 -6.95 3.55
CA ASN A 111 -19.66 -7.10 3.45
C ASN A 111 -20.17 -7.63 2.09
N ASN A 112 -19.39 -8.50 1.44
CA ASN A 112 -19.69 -9.03 0.10
C ASN A 112 -19.77 -7.98 -1.02
N GLU A 113 -19.18 -6.79 -0.82
CA GLU A 113 -19.00 -5.84 -1.90
C GLU A 113 -18.04 -6.43 -2.95
N ASP A 114 -18.55 -6.63 -4.16
CA ASP A 114 -17.77 -7.16 -5.27
C ASP A 114 -17.15 -6.02 -6.11
N LYS A 115 -16.01 -6.31 -6.73
CA LYS A 115 -15.31 -5.39 -7.65
C LYS A 115 -15.04 -4.03 -7.01
N VAL A 116 -14.33 -4.03 -5.90
CA VAL A 116 -13.79 -2.81 -5.27
C VAL A 116 -12.42 -2.49 -5.86
N VAL A 117 -12.15 -1.21 -6.09
CA VAL A 117 -10.86 -0.71 -6.56
C VAL A 117 -10.23 0.16 -5.48
N GLY A 118 -9.02 -0.16 -5.05
CA GLY A 118 -8.35 0.62 -4.02
C GLY A 118 -7.13 -0.05 -3.41
N PHE A 119 -6.88 0.20 -2.13
CA PHE A 119 -5.74 -0.36 -1.43
C PHE A 119 -6.07 -1.70 -0.80
N ARG A 120 -5.11 -2.61 -0.85
CA ARG A 120 -5.17 -3.84 -0.07
C ARG A 120 -4.98 -3.53 1.41
N TYR A 121 -5.80 -4.14 2.24
CA TYR A 121 -5.70 -4.07 3.69
C TYR A 121 -6.06 -5.41 4.32
N GLY A 122 -5.57 -5.65 5.54
CA GLY A 122 -5.73 -6.92 6.25
C GLY A 122 -4.47 -7.79 6.23
N GLU A 123 -4.50 -8.84 7.03
CA GLU A 123 -3.36 -9.72 7.24
C GLU A 123 -3.30 -10.83 6.19
N TYR A 124 -2.32 -10.71 5.28
CA TYR A 124 -2.01 -11.74 4.27
C TYR A 124 -1.81 -13.14 4.86
N ARG A 125 -1.36 -13.23 6.13
CA ARG A 125 -1.13 -14.48 6.85
C ARG A 125 -2.38 -15.35 7.03
N TYR A 126 -3.57 -14.74 6.97
CA TYR A 126 -4.85 -15.44 7.07
C TYR A 126 -5.55 -15.59 5.72
N GLY A 127 -4.87 -15.30 4.61
CA GLY A 127 -5.46 -15.39 3.26
C GLY A 127 -6.53 -14.33 2.98
N ILE A 128 -6.65 -13.31 3.84
CA ILE A 128 -7.64 -12.24 3.70
C ILE A 128 -7.02 -11.14 2.83
N ASP A 129 -7.30 -11.18 1.52
CA ASP A 129 -6.99 -10.07 0.59
C ASP A 129 -8.26 -9.23 0.37
N ARG A 130 -8.41 -8.17 1.18
CA ARG A 130 -9.51 -7.20 1.03
C ARG A 130 -9.02 -5.95 0.37
N VAL A 131 -9.85 -5.39 -0.49
CA VAL A 131 -9.59 -4.13 -1.17
C VAL A 131 -10.56 -3.08 -0.67
N GLY A 132 -10.02 -1.91 -0.33
CA GLY A 132 -10.78 -0.83 0.28
C GLY A 132 -10.59 0.49 -0.46
N SER A 133 -11.64 1.29 -0.52
CA SER A 133 -11.65 2.57 -1.22
C SER A 133 -10.58 3.53 -0.69
N PRO A 134 -9.82 4.22 -1.55
CA PRO A 134 -8.80 5.19 -1.14
C PRO A 134 -9.41 6.55 -0.72
N ARG A 135 -10.74 6.68 -0.65
CA ARG A 135 -11.46 7.95 -0.42
C ARG A 135 -10.94 8.72 0.79
N VAL A 136 -10.66 8.01 1.89
CA VAL A 136 -10.21 8.57 3.16
C VAL A 136 -8.69 8.81 3.23
N CYS A 137 -7.92 8.36 2.24
CA CYS A 137 -6.47 8.46 2.27
C CYS A 137 -5.99 9.87 1.91
N LYS A 138 -5.39 10.56 2.88
CA LYS A 138 -4.86 11.92 2.73
C LYS A 138 -3.75 12.05 1.70
N ASN A 139 -2.94 11.01 1.50
CA ASN A 139 -1.83 11.03 0.54
C ASN A 139 -2.27 10.96 -0.93
N VAL A 140 -3.50 10.51 -1.21
CA VAL A 140 -4.04 10.36 -2.57
C VAL A 140 -4.74 11.66 -2.99
N SER A 141 -4.46 12.16 -4.19
CA SER A 141 -5.11 13.36 -4.72
C SER A 141 -6.58 13.11 -5.07
N ASP A 142 -7.40 14.16 -5.07
CA ASP A 142 -8.83 14.03 -5.38
C ASP A 142 -9.07 13.60 -6.83
N THR A 143 -8.22 14.02 -7.76
CA THR A 143 -8.24 13.53 -9.15
C THR A 143 -8.06 12.01 -9.21
N MET A 144 -7.13 11.45 -8.42
CA MET A 144 -6.94 10.00 -8.37
C MET A 144 -8.12 9.29 -7.71
N LYS A 145 -8.67 9.84 -6.62
CA LYS A 145 -9.87 9.28 -5.95
C LYS A 145 -11.07 9.22 -6.90
N LEU A 146 -11.31 10.31 -7.64
CA LEU A 146 -12.39 10.39 -8.62
C LEU A 146 -12.19 9.38 -9.76
N LEU A 147 -10.96 9.25 -10.27
CA LEU A 147 -10.66 8.26 -11.29
C LEU A 147 -10.89 6.82 -10.81
N VAL A 148 -10.47 6.51 -9.57
CA VAL A 148 -10.71 5.20 -8.96
C VAL A 148 -12.20 4.90 -8.88
N GLN A 149 -13.02 5.88 -8.48
CA GLN A 149 -14.48 5.74 -8.43
C GLN A 149 -15.05 5.45 -9.83
N HIS A 150 -14.70 6.24 -10.85
CA HIS A 150 -15.16 6.00 -12.21
C HIS A 150 -14.72 4.64 -12.77
N PHE A 151 -13.49 4.22 -12.47
CA PHE A 151 -12.99 2.93 -12.91
C PHE A 151 -13.70 1.77 -12.19
N GLN A 152 -14.01 1.93 -10.89
CA GLN A 152 -14.81 0.98 -10.13
C GLN A 152 -16.21 0.81 -10.74
N ASP A 153 -16.88 1.93 -11.04
CA ASP A 153 -18.20 1.90 -11.68
C ASP A 153 -18.13 1.23 -13.07
N HIS A 154 -17.07 1.49 -13.83
CA HIS A 154 -16.83 0.85 -15.12
C HIS A 154 -16.67 -0.67 -15.00
N ILE A 155 -15.87 -1.19 -14.06
CA ILE A 155 -15.70 -2.65 -13.93
C ILE A 155 -16.97 -3.32 -13.39
N ARG A 156 -17.76 -2.61 -12.57
CA ARG A 156 -19.06 -3.10 -12.06
C ARG A 156 -20.10 -3.25 -13.16
N SER A 157 -20.08 -2.37 -14.17
CA SER A 157 -20.97 -2.47 -15.32
C SER A 157 -20.61 -3.62 -16.27
N ARG A 158 -19.48 -4.30 -16.08
CA ARG A 158 -19.03 -5.44 -16.90
C ARG A 158 -19.33 -6.76 -16.21
N SER A 159 -19.66 -7.80 -16.96
CA SER A 159 -19.85 -9.16 -16.42
C SER A 159 -18.54 -9.83 -15.98
N SER A 160 -17.39 -9.38 -16.49
CA SER A 160 -16.09 -9.97 -16.17
C SER A 160 -15.73 -9.87 -14.67
N PRO A 161 -15.24 -10.94 -14.04
CA PRO A 161 -14.84 -10.93 -12.64
C PRO A 161 -13.49 -10.21 -12.43
N TRP A 162 -13.23 -9.78 -11.19
CA TRP A 162 -11.89 -9.34 -10.76
C TRP A 162 -10.97 -10.56 -10.63
N TYR A 163 -9.67 -10.33 -10.72
CA TYR A 163 -8.66 -11.39 -10.65
C TYR A 163 -8.43 -11.86 -9.22
N SER A 164 -8.75 -13.11 -8.93
CA SER A 164 -8.39 -13.76 -7.67
C SER A 164 -7.00 -14.40 -7.75
N GLY A 165 -6.12 -14.03 -6.81
CA GLY A 165 -4.80 -14.64 -6.68
C GLY A 165 -4.84 -16.09 -6.23
N GLU A 166 -5.94 -16.53 -5.59
CA GLU A 166 -6.11 -17.91 -5.11
C GLU A 166 -6.55 -18.84 -6.24
N THR A 167 -7.55 -18.43 -7.03
CA THR A 167 -8.10 -19.26 -8.10
C THR A 167 -7.41 -19.03 -9.44
N HIS A 168 -6.57 -18.00 -9.56
CA HIS A 168 -5.99 -17.51 -10.82
C HIS A 168 -7.03 -17.15 -11.89
N VAL A 169 -8.29 -16.96 -11.49
CA VAL A 169 -9.40 -16.62 -12.38
C VAL A 169 -9.71 -15.13 -12.27
N GLY A 170 -9.96 -14.50 -13.41
CA GLY A 170 -10.53 -13.16 -13.51
C GLY A 170 -9.75 -12.22 -14.42
N CYS A 171 -10.39 -11.09 -14.72
CA CYS A 171 -9.92 -10.15 -15.73
C CYS A 171 -9.12 -9.00 -15.09
N TRP A 172 -9.76 -8.24 -14.20
CA TRP A 172 -9.21 -6.98 -13.69
C TRP A 172 -8.22 -7.20 -12.54
N ARG A 173 -7.00 -6.68 -12.65
CA ARG A 173 -5.95 -6.84 -11.61
C ARG A 173 -5.64 -5.54 -10.88
N GLN A 174 -5.23 -4.52 -11.62
CA GLN A 174 -4.67 -3.31 -11.03
C GLN A 174 -4.93 -2.10 -11.92
N LEU A 175 -5.22 -0.96 -11.29
CA LEU A 175 -5.24 0.37 -11.88
C LEU A 175 -4.06 1.15 -11.32
N THR A 176 -3.14 1.57 -12.19
CA THR A 176 -2.03 2.45 -11.82
C THR A 176 -2.29 3.84 -12.36
N VAL A 177 -2.21 4.84 -11.50
CA VAL A 177 -2.47 6.24 -11.86
C VAL A 177 -1.24 7.06 -11.54
N ARG A 178 -0.78 7.88 -12.49
CA ARG A 178 0.28 8.85 -12.29
C ARG A 178 -0.19 10.24 -12.65
N THR A 179 0.16 11.21 -11.83
CA THR A 179 -0.04 12.64 -12.10
C THR A 179 1.29 13.36 -12.21
N SER A 180 1.34 14.38 -13.05
CA SER A 180 2.46 15.32 -13.10
C SER A 180 2.11 16.63 -12.41
N ARG A 181 3.11 17.47 -12.13
CA ARG A 181 2.90 18.83 -11.61
C ARG A 181 2.19 19.76 -12.61
N LEU A 182 2.18 19.39 -13.89
CA LEU A 182 1.43 20.08 -14.95
C LEU A 182 0.01 19.52 -15.11
N ASN A 183 -0.49 18.76 -14.14
CA ASN A 183 -1.81 18.11 -14.15
C ASN A 183 -2.03 17.11 -15.29
N HIS A 184 -0.97 16.66 -15.98
CA HIS A 184 -1.09 15.50 -16.87
C HIS A 184 -1.38 14.23 -16.08
N LEU A 185 -2.28 13.39 -16.62
CA LEU A 185 -2.73 12.14 -16.04
C LEU A 185 -2.34 10.98 -16.94
N MET A 186 -1.68 9.98 -16.37
CA MET A 186 -1.40 8.70 -17.03
C MET A 186 -2.11 7.59 -16.27
N ILE A 187 -2.80 6.74 -17.02
CA ILE A 187 -3.56 5.61 -16.50
C ILE A 187 -3.02 4.34 -17.15
N MET A 188 -2.66 3.35 -16.34
CA MET A 188 -2.27 2.03 -16.80
C MET A 188 -3.19 1.01 -16.14
N ILE A 189 -3.83 0.18 -16.96
CA ILE A 189 -4.75 -0.86 -16.49
C ILE A 189 -4.11 -2.21 -16.77
N SER A 190 -3.94 -3.02 -15.73
CA SER A 190 -3.46 -4.39 -15.83
C SER A 190 -4.64 -5.35 -15.75
N PHE A 191 -4.79 -6.20 -16.76
CA PHE A 191 -5.86 -7.19 -16.85
C PHE A 191 -5.39 -8.46 -17.59
N CYS A 192 -6.13 -9.56 -17.45
CA CYS A 192 -5.88 -10.80 -18.17
C CYS A 192 -6.50 -10.76 -19.58
N GLN A 193 -5.68 -10.87 -20.62
CA GLN A 193 -6.10 -10.74 -22.03
C GLN A 193 -7.00 -11.91 -22.50
N ASP A 194 -6.90 -13.06 -21.86
CA ASP A 194 -7.61 -14.28 -22.26
C ASP A 194 -9.14 -14.19 -22.11
N GLN A 195 -9.62 -13.19 -21.35
CA GLN A 195 -11.04 -12.94 -21.08
C GLN A 195 -11.59 -11.72 -21.83
N LEU A 196 -10.81 -11.11 -22.73
CA LEU A 196 -11.30 -10.07 -23.62
C LEU A 196 -12.10 -10.69 -24.78
N SER A 197 -13.29 -10.14 -25.04
CA SER A 197 -14.06 -10.48 -26.23
C SER A 197 -13.21 -10.27 -27.51
N PRO A 198 -13.43 -11.03 -28.59
CA PRO A 198 -12.66 -10.90 -29.84
C PRO A 198 -12.63 -9.48 -30.41
N VAL A 199 -13.68 -8.69 -30.15
CA VAL A 199 -13.81 -7.28 -30.56
C VAL A 199 -12.79 -6.37 -29.84
N CYS A 200 -12.48 -6.67 -28.57
CA CYS A 200 -11.50 -5.90 -27.81
C CYS A 200 -10.04 -6.24 -28.18
N LYS A 201 -9.79 -7.41 -28.78
CA LYS A 201 -8.43 -7.81 -29.21
C LYS A 201 -7.96 -7.03 -30.44
N LYS A 202 -8.88 -6.58 -31.31
CA LYS A 202 -8.55 -5.83 -32.54
C LYS A 202 -8.12 -4.37 -32.34
N ASN A 203 -8.29 -3.80 -31.14
CA ASN A 203 -8.00 -2.38 -30.88
C ASN A 203 -6.64 -2.14 -30.20
N PHE A 204 -5.81 -3.18 -30.05
CA PHE A 204 -4.51 -3.12 -29.39
C PHE A 204 -3.35 -3.64 -30.26
N ASP A 205 -3.61 -3.96 -31.53
CA ASP A 205 -2.60 -4.28 -32.56
C ASP A 205 -2.44 -3.10 -33.54
#